data_AF-A0A524JAY4-F1
#
_entry.id   AF-A0A524JAY4-F1
#
_cell.length_a   1.000
_cell.length_b   1.000
_cell.length_c   1.000
_cell.angle_alpha   90.00
_cell.angle_beta   90.00
_cell.angle_gamma   90.00
#
_symmetry.space_group_name_H-M   'P 1'
#
loop_
_entity.id
_entity.type
_entity.pdbx_description
1 polymer ?
#
loop_
_entity_poly.entity_id
_entity_poly.type
_entity_poly.pdbx_seq_one_letter_code
_entity_poly.pdbx_strand_id
1 'polypeptide(L)'
;MLALAAALLTPAASAAQQSTAGSTARTPVPSSLPATPSDYEIGPREALRIADGDPTVVRERARRGELTADVDTEPVRSWEVGYFDDDEKVILVVVDGVSGEILDSWTGIQVAWPMARGRQGQFGHLLNAPYVWIPLAAIFFLGLLDWRRPGRFVHLDLLVLLSFGISQAFFNAAEISASVALYYPPLLYLLARMLWVGFGGRSAPLRPTLPIRAIVVLCVLLAVFRVTIAVADSGVIDVGYAGVIGADRISDAEPIYGEGAFPDNNPTGDTYGPANYFAYVPFEQVFPWSGAWDKLLAARAAALFFDLFCIAGLIVLGRRLAGNRLAATLAFAWLAYPYTDFVLQSNSNDALLAALMIWSLALFAKPLARGALLALAAATKFAPLALAPLYLAGHRGLAGVRRRDRDRLRPALLYVGAFVATAVLMLAHPAIDPGLATFWERTVGSQAGRESPFSIWGPADL
;
A
#
# COMPACT_ATOMS: atom_id res chain seq x y z
N MET A 1 -5.72 -42.41 31.27
CA MET A 1 -4.34 -42.52 30.77
C MET A 1 -3.71 -41.15 30.82
N LEU A 2 -3.00 -40.91 31.92
CA LEU A 2 -2.50 -39.67 32.49
C LEU A 2 -1.01 -39.86 32.81
N ALA A 3 -0.30 -38.76 33.08
CA ALA A 3 1.10 -38.59 33.55
C ALA A 3 2.15 -38.48 32.42
N LEU A 4 2.73 -37.31 32.11
CA LEU A 4 3.51 -36.32 32.88
C LEU A 4 4.93 -36.83 33.22
N ALA A 5 5.94 -36.32 32.53
CA ALA A 5 7.34 -36.34 32.95
C ALA A 5 8.05 -35.08 32.42
N ALA A 6 8.25 -34.12 33.32
CA ALA A 6 9.12 -32.96 33.14
C ALA A 6 10.57 -33.40 33.35
N ALA A 7 11.46 -33.05 32.41
CA ALA A 7 12.90 -33.19 32.58
C ALA A 7 13.52 -31.79 32.66
N LEU A 8 14.11 -31.50 33.82
CA LEU A 8 14.88 -30.32 34.14
C LEU A 8 16.10 -30.21 33.21
N LEU A 9 16.24 -29.07 32.53
CA LEU A 9 17.51 -28.62 31.97
C LEU A 9 18.01 -27.47 32.85
N THR A 10 19.01 -27.79 33.66
CA THR A 10 19.83 -26.84 34.41
C THR A 10 20.64 -25.99 33.43
N PRO A 11 20.77 -24.66 33.64
CA PRO A 11 21.69 -23.85 32.87
C PRO A 11 23.11 -24.19 33.30
N ALA A 12 23.92 -24.68 32.35
CA ALA A 12 25.36 -24.75 32.53
C ALA A 12 25.89 -23.31 32.62
N ALA A 13 26.34 -22.92 33.80
CA ALA A 13 27.10 -21.70 34.02
C ALA A 13 28.40 -21.80 33.19
N SER A 14 28.42 -21.16 32.02
CA SER A 14 29.67 -20.88 31.33
C SER A 14 30.37 -19.77 32.10
N ALA A 15 31.57 -20.09 32.59
CA ALA A 15 32.45 -19.18 33.29
C ALA A 15 32.66 -17.92 32.45
N ALA A 16 32.29 -16.77 33.00
CA ALA A 16 32.64 -15.47 32.47
C ALA A 16 34.16 -15.31 32.54
N GLN A 17 34.81 -15.44 31.39
CA GLN A 17 36.18 -14.99 31.22
C GLN A 17 36.12 -13.46 31.11
N GLN A 18 36.47 -12.77 32.20
CA GLN A 18 36.68 -11.33 32.20
C GLN A 18 37.77 -10.99 31.18
N SER A 19 37.35 -10.59 29.97
CA SER A 19 38.22 -9.89 29.04
C SER A 19 38.41 -8.48 29.58
N THR A 20 39.65 -8.17 29.91
CA THR A 20 40.19 -6.83 30.14
C THR A 20 39.60 -5.82 29.16
N ALA A 21 39.17 -4.67 29.68
CA ALA A 21 38.68 -3.53 28.90
C ALA A 21 39.74 -3.06 27.90
N GLY A 22 39.67 -3.62 26.68
CA GLY A 22 40.40 -3.14 25.52
C GLY A 22 39.61 -2.02 24.87
N SER A 23 40.30 -0.90 24.60
CA SER A 23 39.89 0.20 23.73
C SER A 23 38.69 -0.13 22.84
N THR A 24 37.57 0.56 23.01
CA THR A 24 36.50 0.54 22.01
C THR A 24 37.13 0.88 20.67
N ALA A 25 37.25 -0.10 19.77
CA ALA A 25 37.67 0.15 18.40
C ALA A 25 36.65 1.15 17.84
N ARG A 26 37.08 2.38 17.56
CA ARG A 26 36.22 3.48 17.09
C ARG A 26 36.18 3.44 15.58
N THR A 27 35.01 3.68 15.00
CA THR A 27 34.93 3.84 13.55
C THR A 27 35.76 5.05 13.14
N PRO A 28 36.58 4.94 12.08
CA PRO A 28 37.32 6.08 11.56
C PRO A 28 36.37 7.26 11.32
N VAL A 29 36.76 8.45 11.78
CA VAL A 29 35.96 9.65 11.56
C VAL A 29 35.94 9.95 10.06
N PRO A 30 34.75 10.17 9.47
CA PRO A 30 34.62 10.50 8.05
C PRO A 30 35.47 11.70 7.65
N SER A 31 36.00 11.69 6.43
CA SER A 31 36.86 12.77 5.90
C SER A 31 36.11 14.09 5.72
N SER A 32 34.81 14.02 5.47
CA SER A 32 33.87 15.14 5.42
C SER A 32 32.78 14.93 6.46
N LEU A 33 32.46 15.99 7.22
CA LEU A 33 31.29 16.01 8.09
C LEU A 33 30.46 17.25 7.74
N PRO A 34 29.12 17.14 7.78
CA PRO A 34 28.23 18.27 7.55
C PRO A 34 28.42 19.36 8.61
N ALA A 35 28.01 20.59 8.29
CA ALA A 35 27.95 21.65 9.28
C ALA A 35 26.85 21.34 10.31
N THR A 36 27.10 21.66 11.58
CA THR A 36 26.07 21.57 12.62
C THR A 36 25.00 22.64 12.38
N PRO A 37 23.73 22.27 12.16
CA PRO A 37 22.67 23.25 12.01
C PRO A 37 22.49 24.07 13.30
N SER A 38 22.00 25.31 13.18
CA SER A 38 21.92 26.24 14.31
C SER A 38 20.99 25.82 15.43
N ASP A 39 20.08 24.89 15.14
CA ASP A 39 19.08 24.35 16.07
C ASP A 39 19.48 22.98 16.66
N TYR A 40 20.73 22.56 16.48
CA TYR A 40 21.31 21.35 17.07
C TYR A 40 22.26 21.72 18.22
N GLU A 41 22.22 20.96 19.31
CA GLU A 41 23.18 21.07 20.42
C GLU A 41 24.33 20.05 20.26
N ILE A 42 24.09 18.97 19.52
CA ILE A 42 25.03 17.89 19.25
C ILE A 42 25.64 18.07 17.87
N GLY A 43 26.97 18.09 17.79
CA GLY A 43 27.70 18.13 16.52
C GLY A 43 27.84 16.74 15.87
N PRO A 44 28.18 16.66 14.57
CA PRO A 44 28.23 15.39 13.82
C PRO A 44 29.27 14.40 14.36
N ARG A 45 30.42 14.89 14.86
CA ARG A 45 31.42 14.03 15.53
C ARG A 45 30.89 13.41 16.82
N GLU A 46 30.09 14.18 17.55
CA GLU A 46 29.52 13.73 18.81
C GLU A 46 28.39 12.72 18.54
N ALA A 47 27.56 12.96 17.52
CA ALA A 47 26.57 12.00 17.05
C ALA A 47 27.22 10.66 16.64
N LEU A 48 28.30 10.68 15.87
CA LEU A 48 29.07 9.47 15.54
C LEU A 48 29.60 8.76 16.79
N ARG A 49 30.12 9.52 17.77
CA ARG A 49 30.63 8.96 19.02
C ARG A 49 29.52 8.31 19.85
N ILE A 50 28.32 8.89 19.84
CA ILE A 50 27.13 8.34 20.49
C ILE A 50 26.71 7.04 19.78
N ALA A 51 26.60 7.08 18.45
CA ALA A 51 26.24 5.93 17.62
C ALA A 51 27.24 4.77 17.76
N ASP A 52 28.53 5.06 17.90
CA ASP A 52 29.58 4.05 18.14
C ASP A 52 29.38 3.26 19.44
N GLY A 53 28.64 3.83 20.39
CA GLY A 53 28.27 3.17 21.64
C GLY A 53 27.03 2.30 21.54
N ASP A 54 26.30 2.31 20.41
CA ASP A 54 25.06 1.58 20.25
C ASP A 54 25.29 0.05 20.29
N PRO A 55 24.51 -0.71 21.07
CA PRO A 55 24.68 -2.17 21.16
C PRO A 55 24.52 -2.91 19.83
N THR A 56 23.79 -2.36 18.85
CA THR A 56 23.68 -2.97 17.51
C THR A 56 24.97 -2.76 16.74
N VAL A 57 25.51 -1.55 16.75
CA VAL A 57 26.80 -1.22 16.11
C VAL A 57 27.92 -2.07 16.67
N VAL A 58 28.04 -2.16 18.00
CA VAL A 58 29.08 -2.96 18.67
C VAL A 58 29.00 -4.45 18.27
N ARG A 59 27.78 -4.99 18.19
CA ARG A 59 27.54 -6.41 17.85
C ARG A 59 27.86 -6.72 16.40
N GLU A 60 27.44 -5.87 15.47
CA GLU A 60 27.70 -6.07 14.05
C GLU A 60 29.17 -5.84 13.71
N ARG A 61 29.83 -4.86 14.34
CA ARG A 61 31.28 -4.67 14.24
C ARG A 61 32.06 -5.91 14.72
N ALA A 62 31.61 -6.54 15.81
CA ALA A 62 32.23 -7.78 16.28
C ALA A 62 32.06 -8.97 15.30
N ARG A 63 31.06 -8.93 14.42
CA ARG A 63 30.80 -9.98 13.42
C ARG A 63 31.50 -9.71 12.09
N ARG A 64 31.49 -8.46 11.63
CA ARG A 64 31.94 -8.03 10.30
C ARG A 64 33.38 -7.53 10.27
N GLY A 65 33.88 -7.03 11.39
CA GLY A 65 35.20 -6.41 11.48
C GLY A 65 35.12 -4.89 11.44
N GLU A 66 36.10 -4.25 10.81
CA GLU A 66 36.19 -2.80 10.72
C GLU A 66 35.13 -2.24 9.76
N LEU A 67 34.42 -1.20 10.19
CA LEU A 67 33.37 -0.54 9.40
C LEU A 67 33.74 0.93 9.20
N THR A 68 33.41 1.49 8.05
CA THR A 68 33.46 2.95 7.82
C THR A 68 32.11 3.57 8.19
N ALA A 69 32.05 4.90 8.30
CA ALA A 69 30.80 5.61 8.57
C ALA A 69 30.62 6.84 7.70
N ASP A 70 29.38 7.31 7.66
CA ASP A 70 28.98 8.62 7.18
C ASP A 70 27.96 9.25 8.15
N VAL A 71 27.87 10.58 8.18
CA VAL A 71 26.98 11.32 9.07
C VAL A 71 26.23 12.38 8.26
N ASP A 72 24.91 12.23 8.21
CA ASP A 72 24.01 13.14 7.51
C ASP A 72 23.02 13.81 8.47
N THR A 73 22.53 15.00 8.12
CA THR A 73 21.42 15.66 8.82
C THR A 73 20.08 15.25 8.23
N GLU A 74 19.13 14.83 9.07
CA GLU A 74 17.72 14.72 8.67
C GLU A 74 16.96 16.05 8.90
N PRO A 75 15.83 16.29 8.20
CA PRO A 75 15.03 17.50 8.38
C PRO A 75 14.40 17.70 9.77
N VAL A 76 14.37 16.67 10.62
CA VAL A 76 13.64 16.64 11.90
C VAL A 76 14.58 16.70 13.11
N ARG A 77 15.60 17.56 13.04
CA ARG A 77 16.59 17.75 14.12
C ARG A 77 17.28 16.45 14.59
N SER A 78 17.53 15.54 13.65
CA SER A 78 18.22 14.29 13.91
C SER A 78 19.48 14.17 13.04
N TRP A 79 20.45 13.43 13.54
CA TRP A 79 21.62 12.95 12.81
C TRP A 79 21.38 11.51 12.36
N GLU A 80 21.61 11.23 11.09
CA GLU A 80 21.63 9.88 10.54
C GLU A 80 23.10 9.43 10.41
N VAL A 81 23.49 8.41 11.17
CA VAL A 81 24.84 7.83 11.15
C VAL A 81 24.77 6.48 10.44
N GLY A 82 25.29 6.41 9.22
CA GLY A 82 25.39 5.18 8.44
C GLY A 82 26.72 4.49 8.68
N TYR A 83 26.72 3.16 8.81
CA TYR A 83 27.95 2.36 8.81
C TYR A 83 28.00 1.45 7.60
N PHE A 84 29.20 1.32 7.02
CA PHE A 84 29.43 0.63 5.78
C PHE A 84 30.45 -0.49 5.94
N ASP A 85 30.15 -1.61 5.30
CA ASP A 85 31.03 -2.75 5.07
C ASP A 85 31.40 -2.69 3.57
N ASP A 86 32.64 -2.29 3.28
CA ASP A 86 33.03 -1.75 1.97
C ASP A 86 32.09 -0.61 1.48
N ASP A 87 31.35 -0.82 0.40
CA ASP A 87 30.42 0.16 -0.20
C ASP A 87 28.96 -0.06 0.25
N GLU A 88 28.68 -1.11 1.03
CA GLU A 88 27.32 -1.47 1.44
C GLU A 88 26.98 -0.86 2.81
N LYS A 89 25.91 -0.06 2.88
CA LYS A 89 25.39 0.45 4.15
C LYS A 89 24.70 -0.68 4.92
N VAL A 90 25.34 -1.16 5.98
CA VAL A 90 24.91 -2.34 6.74
C VAL A 90 24.20 -2.00 8.06
N ILE A 91 24.43 -0.80 8.59
CA ILE A 91 23.82 -0.32 9.84
C ILE A 91 23.41 1.14 9.67
N LEU A 92 22.32 1.50 10.32
CA LEU A 92 21.88 2.88 10.42
C LEU A 92 21.44 3.24 11.84
N VAL A 93 22.01 4.31 12.39
CA VAL A 93 21.65 4.85 13.70
C VAL A 93 21.12 6.26 13.53
N VAL A 94 19.98 6.57 14.14
CA VAL A 94 19.42 7.93 14.19
C VAL A 94 19.61 8.48 15.59
N VAL A 95 20.26 9.63 15.70
CA VAL A 95 20.57 10.29 16.98
C VAL A 95 19.86 11.64 17.03
N ASP A 96 19.21 11.95 18.14
CA ASP A 96 18.60 13.26 18.36
C ASP A 96 19.67 14.36 18.41
N GLY A 97 19.47 15.42 17.63
CA GLY A 97 20.42 16.51 17.46
C GLY A 97 20.54 17.45 18.67
N VAL A 98 19.67 17.32 19.68
CA VAL A 98 19.64 18.16 20.88
C VAL A 98 20.02 17.34 22.11
N SER A 99 19.30 16.24 22.38
CA SER A 99 19.51 15.41 23.57
C SER A 99 20.67 14.42 23.43
N GLY A 100 21.03 14.06 22.19
CA GLY A 100 21.99 12.97 21.93
C GLY A 100 21.42 11.58 22.22
N GLU A 101 20.10 11.45 22.38
CA GLU A 101 19.44 10.14 22.53
C GLU A 101 19.45 9.38 21.19
N ILE A 102 19.70 8.06 21.24
CA ILE A 102 19.55 7.20 20.06
C ILE A 102 18.05 6.96 19.87
N LEU A 103 17.50 7.51 18.79
CA LEU A 103 16.09 7.41 18.44
C LEU A 103 15.78 6.06 17.76
N ASP A 104 16.66 5.63 16.86
CA ASP A 104 16.51 4.41 16.07
C ASP A 104 17.88 3.74 15.83
N SER A 105 17.90 2.41 15.72
CA SER A 105 19.07 1.64 15.28
C SER A 105 18.60 0.45 14.43
N TRP A 106 19.05 0.39 13.18
CA TRP A 106 18.56 -0.52 12.15
C TRP A 106 19.69 -1.31 11.49
N THR A 107 19.41 -2.58 11.17
CA THR A 107 20.24 -3.46 10.34
C THR A 107 19.37 -4.13 9.28
N GLY A 108 19.99 -4.72 8.26
CA GLY A 108 19.28 -5.43 7.20
C GLY A 108 18.37 -4.52 6.38
N ILE A 109 17.17 -5.02 6.05
CA ILE A 109 16.21 -4.37 5.14
C ILE A 109 15.90 -2.92 5.52
N GLN A 110 15.78 -2.65 6.82
CA GLN A 110 15.39 -1.37 7.38
C GLN A 110 16.42 -0.27 7.11
N VAL A 111 17.66 -0.64 6.81
CA VAL A 111 18.72 0.31 6.42
C VAL A 111 18.38 0.93 5.07
N ALA A 112 18.15 0.10 4.05
CA ALA A 112 17.85 0.54 2.68
C ALA A 112 16.41 0.99 2.46
N TRP A 113 15.45 0.51 3.28
CA TRP A 113 14.03 0.77 3.09
C TRP A 113 13.42 1.48 4.30
N PRO A 114 13.30 2.82 4.27
CA PRO A 114 12.67 3.57 5.36
C PRO A 114 11.24 3.10 5.70
N MET A 115 10.50 2.61 4.71
CA MET A 115 9.17 1.99 4.88
C MET A 115 9.17 0.73 5.75
N ALA A 116 10.31 0.05 5.90
CA ALA A 116 10.44 -1.13 6.73
C ALA A 116 10.62 -0.82 8.23
N ARG A 117 10.76 0.46 8.60
CA ARG A 117 11.09 0.90 9.97
C ARG A 117 9.89 1.01 10.91
N GLY A 118 8.65 0.82 10.41
CA GLY A 118 7.45 0.84 11.24
C GLY A 118 7.15 2.20 11.90
N ARG A 119 7.61 3.32 11.30
CA ARG A 119 7.47 4.66 11.89
C ARG A 119 5.99 5.04 12.09
N GLN A 120 5.68 5.59 13.26
CA GLN A 120 4.32 6.07 13.54
C GLN A 120 3.89 7.15 12.54
N GLY A 121 2.67 7.04 12.03
CA GLY A 121 2.11 8.00 11.08
C GLY A 121 2.62 7.88 9.64
N GLN A 122 3.38 6.83 9.29
CA GLN A 122 3.87 6.65 7.92
C GLN A 122 2.78 6.21 6.94
N PHE A 123 1.89 5.30 7.36
CA PHE A 123 0.74 4.83 6.60
C PHE A 123 -0.47 4.74 7.51
N GLY A 124 -1.69 4.88 6.98
CA GLY A 124 -2.94 4.59 7.69
C GLY A 124 -3.26 5.48 8.91
N HIS A 125 -2.31 6.22 9.48
CA HIS A 125 -2.51 7.21 10.54
C HIS A 125 -3.28 6.65 11.75
N LEU A 126 -4.28 7.39 12.23
CA LEU A 126 -5.14 7.05 13.37
C LEU A 126 -5.77 5.66 13.24
N LEU A 127 -5.96 5.15 12.03
CA LEU A 127 -6.44 3.78 11.83
C LEU A 127 -5.55 2.72 12.46
N ASN A 128 -4.24 2.93 12.55
CA ASN A 128 -3.33 1.97 13.19
C ASN A 128 -3.55 1.87 14.70
N ALA A 129 -4.22 2.85 15.30
CA ALA A 129 -4.49 2.81 16.72
C ALA A 129 -5.44 1.63 17.03
N PRO A 130 -5.07 0.74 17.97
CA PRO A 130 -5.93 -0.40 18.32
C PRO A 130 -7.34 0.00 18.75
N TYR A 131 -7.49 1.16 19.40
CA TYR A 131 -8.78 1.70 19.81
C TYR A 131 -9.65 2.24 18.66
N VAL A 132 -9.11 2.36 17.44
CA VAL A 132 -9.88 2.64 16.22
C VAL A 132 -10.06 1.37 15.40
N TRP A 133 -8.97 0.64 15.15
CA TRP A 133 -8.98 -0.55 14.32
C TRP A 133 -9.90 -1.65 14.87
N ILE A 134 -9.80 -1.97 16.17
CA ILE A 134 -10.55 -3.08 16.79
C ILE A 134 -12.06 -2.79 16.77
N PRO A 135 -12.56 -1.61 17.18
CA PRO A 135 -13.97 -1.29 17.04
C PRO A 135 -14.46 -1.32 15.59
N LEU A 136 -13.67 -0.81 14.64
CA LEU A 136 -14.05 -0.82 13.22
C LEU A 136 -14.13 -2.25 12.66
N ALA A 137 -13.15 -3.10 12.96
CA ALA A 137 -13.16 -4.52 12.62
C ALA A 137 -14.36 -5.26 13.25
N ALA A 138 -14.70 -4.94 14.50
CA ALA A 138 -15.87 -5.49 15.17
C ALA A 138 -17.17 -5.03 14.48
N ILE A 139 -17.30 -3.74 14.13
CA ILE A 139 -18.45 -3.20 13.39
C ILE A 139 -18.60 -3.91 12.04
N PHE A 140 -17.50 -4.08 11.30
CA PHE A 140 -17.48 -4.79 10.02
C PHE A 140 -18.00 -6.23 10.17
N PHE A 141 -17.41 -7.00 11.09
CA PHE A 141 -17.78 -8.41 11.27
C PHE A 141 -19.21 -8.56 11.82
N LEU A 142 -19.51 -7.93 12.95
CA LEU A 142 -20.80 -8.08 13.65
C LEU A 142 -21.96 -7.47 12.85
N GLY A 143 -21.70 -6.38 12.12
CA GLY A 143 -22.69 -5.75 11.26
C GLY A 143 -23.02 -6.56 10.01
N LEU A 144 -22.10 -7.41 9.55
CA LEU A 144 -22.30 -8.31 8.41
C LEU A 144 -22.73 -9.73 8.80
N LEU A 145 -22.58 -10.11 10.08
CA LEU A 145 -22.87 -11.44 10.58
C LEU A 145 -24.37 -11.81 10.45
N ASP A 146 -24.64 -13.01 9.95
CA ASP A 146 -25.95 -13.64 10.08
C ASP A 146 -26.07 -14.30 11.47
N TRP A 147 -26.50 -13.52 12.46
CA TRP A 147 -26.75 -13.97 13.84
C TRP A 147 -27.72 -15.14 13.95
N ARG A 148 -28.60 -15.38 12.97
CA ARG A 148 -29.48 -16.55 12.95
C ARG A 148 -28.75 -17.84 12.56
N ARG A 149 -27.65 -17.72 11.81
CA ARG A 149 -26.85 -18.85 11.31
C ARG A 149 -25.36 -18.48 11.33
N PRO A 150 -24.74 -18.32 12.52
CA PRO A 150 -23.38 -17.82 12.64
C PRO A 150 -22.32 -18.76 12.04
N GLY A 151 -22.59 -20.07 11.98
CA GLY A 151 -21.65 -21.07 11.43
C GLY A 151 -21.55 -21.15 9.90
N ARG A 152 -22.02 -20.14 9.15
CA ARG A 152 -21.87 -20.15 7.68
C ARG A 152 -20.44 -19.85 7.26
N PHE A 153 -19.94 -20.60 6.28
CA PHE A 153 -18.62 -20.39 5.68
C PHE A 153 -18.38 -18.97 5.17
N VAL A 154 -19.41 -18.23 4.73
CA VAL A 154 -19.24 -16.83 4.27
C VAL A 154 -18.75 -15.88 5.38
N HIS A 155 -18.92 -16.24 6.65
CA HIS A 155 -18.37 -15.44 7.75
C HIS A 155 -16.88 -15.70 7.96
N LEU A 156 -16.36 -16.86 7.54
CA LEU A 156 -14.92 -17.10 7.48
C LEU A 156 -14.29 -16.15 6.45
N ASP A 157 -14.95 -15.90 5.32
CA ASP A 157 -14.48 -14.92 4.33
C ASP A 157 -14.27 -13.54 4.98
N LEU A 158 -15.15 -13.12 5.91
CA LEU A 158 -15.02 -11.87 6.66
C LEU A 158 -13.84 -11.87 7.65
N LEU A 159 -13.63 -12.98 8.36
CA LEU A 159 -12.50 -13.11 9.29
C LEU A 159 -11.17 -13.12 8.54
N VAL A 160 -11.11 -13.76 7.38
CA VAL A 160 -9.92 -13.77 6.51
C VAL A 160 -9.63 -12.36 5.98
N LEU A 161 -10.65 -11.58 5.64
CA LEU A 161 -10.45 -10.17 5.27
C LEU A 161 -9.90 -9.34 6.45
N LEU A 162 -10.29 -9.64 7.69
CA LEU A 162 -9.73 -8.98 8.87
C LEU A 162 -8.35 -9.51 9.26
N SER A 163 -7.98 -10.73 8.87
CA SER A 163 -6.70 -11.33 9.26
C SER A 163 -5.49 -10.67 8.62
N PHE A 164 -5.67 -9.86 7.57
CA PHE A 164 -4.62 -8.94 7.10
C PHE A 164 -4.11 -8.03 8.24
N GLY A 165 -4.91 -7.79 9.28
CA GLY A 165 -4.53 -7.01 10.47
C GLY A 165 -3.33 -7.60 11.20
N ILE A 166 -3.15 -8.93 11.11
CA ILE A 166 -2.00 -9.62 11.69
C ILE A 166 -0.74 -9.22 10.95
N SER A 167 -0.73 -9.31 9.61
CA SER A 167 0.40 -8.88 8.78
C SER A 167 0.74 -7.40 8.98
N GLN A 168 -0.28 -6.53 9.08
CA GLN A 168 -0.09 -5.11 9.35
C GLN A 168 0.52 -4.85 10.74
N ALA A 169 0.17 -5.62 11.77
CA ALA A 169 0.76 -5.47 13.09
C ALA A 169 2.28 -5.74 13.06
N PHE A 170 2.71 -6.79 12.36
CA PHE A 170 4.14 -7.07 12.15
C PHE A 170 4.82 -6.01 11.28
N PHE A 171 4.13 -5.49 10.26
CA PHE A 171 4.65 -4.38 9.44
C PHE A 171 4.95 -3.14 10.30
N ASN A 172 3.99 -2.74 11.15
CA ASN A 172 4.13 -1.61 12.05
C ASN A 172 5.17 -1.85 13.16
N ALA A 173 5.46 -3.11 13.48
CA ALA A 173 6.52 -3.50 14.41
C ALA A 173 7.91 -3.62 13.75
N ALA A 174 8.05 -3.20 12.49
CA ALA A 174 9.27 -3.34 11.68
C ALA A 174 9.73 -4.79 11.45
N GLU A 175 8.83 -5.78 11.64
CA GLU A 175 9.08 -7.20 11.40
C GLU A 175 8.63 -7.62 10.00
N ILE A 176 9.34 -7.12 8.97
CA ILE A 176 8.89 -7.22 7.58
C ILE A 176 8.81 -8.66 7.07
N SER A 177 9.76 -9.54 7.39
CA SER A 177 9.72 -10.93 6.94
C SER A 177 8.47 -11.68 7.45
N ALA A 178 8.10 -11.46 8.72
CA ALA A 178 6.88 -12.01 9.29
C ALA A 178 5.63 -11.39 8.68
N SER A 179 5.61 -10.06 8.52
CA SER A 179 4.53 -9.35 7.86
C SER A 179 4.25 -9.88 6.45
N VAL A 180 5.31 -10.05 5.65
CA VAL A 180 5.24 -10.58 4.28
C VAL A 180 4.69 -11.99 4.28
N ALA A 181 5.25 -12.89 5.09
CA ALA A 181 4.79 -14.26 5.17
C ALA A 181 3.30 -14.36 5.57
N LEU A 182 2.82 -13.49 6.45
CA LEU A 182 1.47 -13.53 7.00
C LEU A 182 0.38 -12.94 6.09
N TYR A 183 0.72 -12.13 5.08
CA TYR A 183 -0.31 -11.65 4.14
C TYR A 183 -0.65 -12.65 3.02
N TYR A 184 0.23 -13.62 2.72
CA TYR A 184 -0.02 -14.61 1.67
C TYR A 184 -1.13 -15.63 2.01
N PRO A 185 -1.24 -16.19 3.24
CA PRO A 185 -2.33 -17.10 3.58
C PRO A 185 -3.73 -16.54 3.31
N PRO A 186 -4.10 -15.31 3.74
CA PRO A 186 -5.41 -14.77 3.39
C PRO A 186 -5.56 -14.53 1.88
N LEU A 187 -4.51 -14.11 1.15
CA LEU A 187 -4.58 -13.98 -0.31
C LEU A 187 -4.83 -15.32 -1.02
N LEU A 188 -4.12 -16.38 -0.64
CA LEU A 188 -4.28 -17.71 -1.20
C LEU A 188 -5.68 -18.26 -0.89
N TYR A 189 -6.18 -18.05 0.33
CA TYR A 189 -7.55 -18.38 0.69
C TYR A 189 -8.54 -17.64 -0.22
N LEU A 190 -8.42 -16.31 -0.33
CA LEU A 190 -9.36 -15.50 -1.12
C LEU A 190 -9.31 -15.89 -2.61
N LEU A 191 -8.12 -16.15 -3.16
CA LEU A 191 -7.96 -16.64 -4.53
C LEU A 191 -8.66 -17.98 -4.72
N ALA A 192 -8.35 -18.98 -3.89
CA ALA A 192 -8.98 -20.30 -3.96
C ALA A 192 -10.50 -20.21 -3.80
N ARG A 193 -10.96 -19.36 -2.87
CA ARG A 193 -12.36 -19.11 -2.59
C ARG A 193 -13.08 -18.47 -3.78
N MET A 194 -12.49 -17.44 -4.40
CA MET A 194 -13.04 -16.76 -5.57
C MET A 194 -13.08 -17.69 -6.79
N LEU A 195 -12.03 -18.48 -7.02
CA LEU A 195 -12.00 -19.49 -8.09
C LEU A 195 -13.08 -20.55 -7.86
N TRP A 196 -13.21 -21.08 -6.65
CA TRP A 196 -14.25 -22.03 -6.29
C TRP A 196 -15.65 -21.49 -6.61
N VAL A 197 -15.97 -20.26 -6.18
CA VAL A 197 -17.27 -19.63 -6.43
C VAL A 197 -17.47 -19.38 -7.93
N GLY A 198 -16.44 -18.84 -8.60
CA GLY A 198 -16.49 -18.50 -10.03
C GLY A 198 -16.69 -19.72 -10.94
N PHE A 199 -16.13 -20.87 -10.58
CA PHE A 199 -16.25 -22.12 -11.36
C PHE A 199 -17.43 -23.01 -10.94
N GLY A 200 -18.44 -22.45 -10.25
CA GLY A 200 -19.72 -23.12 -10.01
C GLY A 200 -19.86 -23.78 -8.63
N GLY A 201 -18.90 -23.56 -7.74
CA GLY A 201 -19.02 -24.01 -6.36
C GLY A 201 -20.13 -23.25 -5.62
N ARG A 202 -20.98 -23.99 -4.91
CA ARG A 202 -22.12 -23.43 -4.18
C ARG A 202 -21.64 -22.58 -3.01
N SER A 203 -21.98 -21.28 -3.03
CA SER A 203 -21.79 -20.38 -1.90
C SER A 203 -23.10 -19.69 -1.55
N ALA A 204 -23.49 -19.75 -0.27
CA ALA A 204 -24.62 -18.96 0.19
C ALA A 204 -24.21 -17.48 0.22
N PRO A 205 -25.08 -16.55 -0.23
CA PRO A 205 -24.79 -15.13 -0.14
C PRO A 205 -24.74 -14.68 1.32
N LEU A 206 -23.90 -13.67 1.59
CA LEU A 206 -23.88 -12.96 2.85
C LEU A 206 -25.26 -12.30 3.07
N ARG A 207 -25.86 -12.54 4.23
CA ARG A 207 -27.18 -12.01 4.60
C ARG A 207 -27.13 -11.52 6.04
N PRO A 208 -26.66 -10.27 6.26
CA PRO A 208 -26.59 -9.72 7.61
C PRO A 208 -27.95 -9.79 8.31
N THR A 209 -27.99 -10.02 9.62
CA THR A 209 -29.29 -10.03 10.33
C THR A 209 -29.89 -8.62 10.48
N LEU A 210 -29.06 -7.58 10.44
CA LEU A 210 -29.51 -6.20 10.61
C LEU A 210 -30.59 -5.79 9.58
N PRO A 211 -31.62 -5.05 10.02
CA PRO A 211 -32.60 -4.46 9.12
C PRO A 211 -31.93 -3.40 8.25
N ILE A 212 -32.39 -3.24 7.01
CA ILE A 212 -31.79 -2.31 6.04
C ILE A 212 -31.68 -0.87 6.58
N ARG A 213 -32.67 -0.41 7.37
CA ARG A 213 -32.66 0.92 7.99
C ARG A 213 -31.46 1.11 8.91
N ALA A 214 -31.14 0.10 9.74
CA ALA A 214 -29.98 0.16 10.62
C ALA A 214 -28.67 0.16 9.81
N ILE A 215 -28.57 -0.65 8.76
CA ILE A 215 -27.41 -0.67 7.86
C ILE A 215 -27.20 0.72 7.24
N VAL A 216 -28.26 1.36 6.75
CA VAL A 216 -28.18 2.71 6.16
C VAL A 216 -27.74 3.76 7.18
N VAL A 217 -28.30 3.74 8.40
CA VAL A 217 -27.86 4.65 9.48
C VAL A 217 -26.38 4.45 9.79
N LEU A 218 -25.94 3.20 9.93
CA LEU A 218 -24.52 2.89 10.15
C LEU A 218 -23.64 3.35 8.99
N CYS A 219 -24.08 3.24 7.74
CA CYS A 219 -23.35 3.77 6.59
C CYS A 219 -23.14 5.28 6.72
N VAL A 220 -24.18 6.05 7.10
CA VAL A 220 -24.05 7.50 7.29
C VAL A 220 -23.06 7.81 8.41
N LEU A 221 -23.16 7.14 9.55
CA LEU A 221 -22.25 7.34 10.68
C LEU A 221 -20.79 7.01 10.31
N LEU A 222 -20.58 5.88 9.63
CA LEU A 222 -19.25 5.47 9.16
C LEU A 222 -18.69 6.42 8.11
N ALA A 223 -19.51 6.92 7.18
CA ALA A 223 -19.07 7.90 6.20
C ALA A 223 -18.62 9.21 6.86
N VAL A 224 -19.40 9.72 7.82
CA VAL A 224 -19.01 10.92 8.59
C VAL A 224 -17.72 10.66 9.38
N PHE A 225 -17.62 9.50 10.04
CA PHE A 225 -16.41 9.10 10.77
C PHE A 225 -15.17 9.10 9.87
N ARG A 226 -15.23 8.42 8.71
CA ARG A 226 -14.13 8.33 7.74
C ARG A 226 -13.70 9.68 7.18
N VAL A 227 -14.67 10.52 6.80
CA VAL A 227 -14.35 11.87 6.32
C VAL A 227 -13.69 12.70 7.42
N THR A 228 -14.17 12.57 8.66
CA THR A 228 -13.62 13.32 9.81
C THR A 228 -12.18 12.92 10.09
N ILE A 229 -11.87 11.62 10.19
CA ILE A 229 -10.51 11.15 10.45
C ILE A 229 -9.59 11.43 9.27
N ALA A 230 -10.06 11.28 8.02
CA ALA A 230 -9.26 11.59 6.83
C ALA A 230 -8.88 13.09 6.77
N VAL A 231 -9.74 13.98 7.25
CA VAL A 231 -9.43 15.42 7.32
C VAL A 231 -8.52 15.74 8.52
N ALA A 232 -8.73 15.07 9.66
CA ALA A 232 -8.04 15.37 10.91
C ALA A 232 -6.62 14.78 11.00
N ASP A 233 -6.45 13.52 10.63
CA ASP A 233 -5.19 12.78 10.74
C ASP A 233 -5.04 11.80 9.57
N SER A 234 -4.58 12.33 8.44
CA SER A 234 -4.15 11.56 7.28
C SER A 234 -2.87 12.16 6.70
N GLY A 235 -2.15 11.31 5.98
CA GLY A 235 -0.88 11.65 5.34
C GLY A 235 -0.91 11.21 3.90
N VAL A 236 -0.20 11.96 3.08
CA VAL A 236 -0.07 11.67 1.66
C VAL A 236 1.23 10.93 1.47
N ILE A 237 1.12 9.68 1.03
CA ILE A 237 2.30 8.88 0.71
C ILE A 237 2.80 9.22 -0.70
N ASP A 238 4.00 8.73 -1.03
CA ASP A 238 4.65 8.86 -2.34
C ASP A 238 3.73 8.63 -3.54
N VAL A 239 2.81 7.67 -3.44
CA VAL A 239 1.80 7.36 -4.46
C VAL A 239 0.81 8.51 -4.70
N GLY A 240 0.36 9.18 -3.63
CA GLY A 240 -0.53 10.33 -3.73
C GLY A 240 0.20 11.56 -4.30
N TYR A 241 1.46 11.75 -3.90
CA TYR A 241 2.36 12.74 -4.50
C TYR A 241 2.56 12.51 -5.98
N ALA A 242 2.81 11.28 -6.39
CA ALA A 242 3.00 10.93 -7.79
C ALA A 242 1.77 11.32 -8.64
N GLY A 243 0.56 11.10 -8.11
CA GLY A 243 -0.68 11.52 -8.76
C GLY A 243 -0.76 13.03 -8.98
N VAL A 244 -0.43 13.83 -7.97
CA VAL A 244 -0.51 15.30 -8.05
C VAL A 244 0.61 15.90 -8.90
N ILE A 245 1.86 15.46 -8.72
CA ILE A 245 3.00 15.93 -9.53
C ILE A 245 2.78 15.61 -11.00
N GLY A 246 2.31 14.40 -11.32
CA GLY A 246 2.00 14.06 -12.71
C GLY A 246 0.83 14.88 -13.27
N ALA A 247 -0.15 15.26 -12.45
CA ALA A 247 -1.24 16.14 -12.86
C ALA A 247 -0.76 17.57 -13.13
N ASP A 248 0.09 18.12 -12.26
CA ASP A 248 0.71 19.44 -12.38
C ASP A 248 1.50 19.55 -13.69
N ARG A 249 2.33 18.55 -13.99
CA ARG A 249 3.05 18.45 -15.27
C ARG A 249 2.13 18.36 -16.48
N ILE A 250 1.02 17.62 -16.41
CA ILE A 250 0.03 17.60 -17.50
C ILE A 250 -0.55 18.99 -17.72
N SER A 251 -0.88 19.70 -16.64
CA SER A 251 -1.43 21.06 -16.69
C SER A 251 -0.45 22.05 -17.32
N ASP A 252 0.85 21.86 -17.09
CA ASP A 252 1.94 22.69 -17.64
C ASP A 252 2.48 22.21 -19.00
N ALA A 253 1.87 21.15 -19.57
CA ALA A 253 2.31 20.52 -20.82
C ALA A 253 3.76 20.02 -20.79
N GLU A 254 4.21 19.56 -19.62
CA GLU A 254 5.52 18.95 -19.42
C GLU A 254 5.47 17.40 -19.54
N PRO A 255 6.59 16.75 -19.90
CA PRO A 255 6.67 15.30 -19.91
C PRO A 255 6.44 14.71 -18.50
N ILE A 256 5.58 13.68 -18.43
CA ILE A 256 5.30 12.93 -17.19
C ILE A 256 6.09 11.64 -17.05
N TYR A 257 6.88 11.28 -18.06
CA TYR A 257 7.72 10.08 -18.04
C TYR A 257 9.15 10.48 -18.41
N GLY A 258 10.13 9.87 -17.77
CA GLY A 258 11.54 10.07 -18.10
C GLY A 258 12.39 10.45 -16.90
N GLU A 259 13.70 10.50 -17.13
CA GLU A 259 14.66 10.88 -16.11
C GLU A 259 14.49 12.35 -15.72
N GLY A 260 14.49 12.65 -14.42
CA GLY A 260 14.21 13.99 -13.90
C GLY A 260 12.74 14.46 -14.03
N ALA A 261 11.83 13.62 -14.56
CA ALA A 261 10.41 13.95 -14.60
C ALA A 261 9.78 13.97 -13.19
N PHE A 262 10.39 13.38 -12.18
CA PHE A 262 9.93 13.52 -10.80
C PHE A 262 11.09 13.93 -9.89
N PRO A 263 10.81 14.60 -8.75
CA PRO A 263 11.87 15.00 -7.81
C PRO A 263 12.70 13.82 -7.31
N ASP A 264 13.94 14.08 -6.88
CA ASP A 264 14.90 13.04 -6.44
C ASP A 264 14.40 12.20 -5.26
N ASN A 265 13.48 12.74 -4.46
CA ASN A 265 12.85 12.04 -3.35
C ASN A 265 11.53 11.31 -3.71
N ASN A 266 11.12 11.36 -4.98
CA ASN A 266 10.13 10.46 -5.58
C ASN A 266 10.51 10.12 -7.03
N PRO A 267 11.71 9.56 -7.28
CA PRO A 267 12.28 9.46 -8.62
C PRO A 267 11.59 8.38 -9.47
N THR A 268 10.64 7.63 -8.90
CA THR A 268 9.85 6.59 -9.58
C THR A 268 8.35 6.91 -9.60
N GLY A 269 8.00 8.18 -9.33
CA GLY A 269 6.61 8.65 -9.37
C GLY A 269 5.95 8.47 -10.74
N ASP A 270 6.74 8.35 -11.81
CA ASP A 270 6.29 8.09 -13.18
C ASP A 270 5.98 6.61 -13.50
N THR A 271 5.90 5.73 -12.49
CA THR A 271 5.61 4.29 -12.70
C THR A 271 4.15 3.99 -13.11
N TYR A 272 3.21 4.92 -12.86
CA TYR A 272 1.79 4.70 -13.13
C TYR A 272 1.42 4.96 -14.59
N GLY A 273 0.32 4.35 -15.04
CA GLY A 273 -0.22 4.63 -16.36
C GLY A 273 -0.88 6.02 -16.44
N PRO A 274 -1.09 6.57 -17.65
CA PRO A 274 -1.51 7.96 -17.85
C PRO A 274 -2.85 8.29 -17.19
N ALA A 275 -3.78 7.34 -17.13
CA ALA A 275 -5.10 7.55 -16.55
C ALA A 275 -5.05 7.89 -15.05
N ASN A 276 -3.99 7.46 -14.36
CA ASN A 276 -3.75 7.87 -12.97
C ASN A 276 -3.59 9.39 -12.87
N TYR A 277 -2.64 9.97 -13.59
CA TYR A 277 -2.33 11.40 -13.49
C TYR A 277 -3.48 12.28 -13.99
N PHE A 278 -4.12 11.90 -15.11
CA PHE A 278 -5.30 12.62 -15.60
C PHE A 278 -6.46 12.66 -14.60
N ALA A 279 -6.61 11.63 -13.76
CA ALA A 279 -7.65 11.62 -12.74
C ALA A 279 -7.38 12.62 -11.59
N TYR A 280 -6.13 13.06 -11.42
CA TYR A 280 -5.74 14.03 -10.40
C TYR A 280 -5.82 15.49 -10.89
N VAL A 281 -5.81 15.74 -12.20
CA VAL A 281 -5.85 17.10 -12.80
C VAL A 281 -6.94 18.00 -12.22
N PRO A 282 -8.22 17.57 -12.07
CA PRO A 282 -9.24 18.45 -11.51
C PRO A 282 -8.95 18.90 -10.07
N PHE A 283 -8.23 18.11 -9.29
CA PHE A 283 -7.92 18.41 -7.89
C PHE A 283 -6.67 19.27 -7.76
N GLU A 284 -5.66 19.01 -8.58
CA GLU A 284 -4.46 19.83 -8.71
C GLU A 284 -4.86 21.26 -9.16
N GLN A 285 -5.71 21.40 -10.17
CA GLN A 285 -6.18 22.71 -10.64
C GLN A 285 -6.97 23.53 -9.59
N VAL A 286 -7.58 22.87 -8.61
CA VAL A 286 -8.25 23.55 -7.48
C VAL A 286 -7.28 23.83 -6.33
N PHE A 287 -6.30 22.95 -6.13
CA PHE A 287 -5.29 23.02 -5.08
C PHE A 287 -3.90 22.77 -5.67
N PRO A 288 -3.29 23.79 -6.32
CA PRO A 288 -2.06 23.61 -7.08
C PRO A 288 -0.91 23.06 -6.25
N TRP A 289 -0.03 22.30 -6.88
CA TRP A 289 1.16 21.80 -6.21
C TRP A 289 2.12 22.96 -5.90
N SER A 290 2.69 22.95 -4.70
CA SER A 290 3.60 24.01 -4.23
C SER A 290 5.06 23.79 -4.63
N GLY A 291 5.39 22.65 -5.22
CA GLY A 291 6.77 22.20 -5.46
C GLY A 291 7.44 21.57 -4.23
N ALA A 292 6.74 21.47 -3.09
CA ALA A 292 7.27 20.93 -1.84
C ALA A 292 6.48 19.71 -1.35
N TRP A 293 7.08 18.98 -0.41
CA TRP A 293 6.39 17.95 0.37
C TRP A 293 5.62 18.60 1.50
N ASP A 294 4.35 18.93 1.26
CA ASP A 294 3.46 19.61 2.19
C ASP A 294 2.18 18.80 2.52
N LYS A 295 1.09 19.48 2.90
CA LYS A 295 -0.18 18.82 3.22
C LYS A 295 -0.87 18.20 2.00
N LEU A 296 -0.52 18.66 0.80
CA LEU A 296 -0.99 18.25 -0.53
C LEU A 296 -2.51 18.07 -0.60
N LEU A 297 -3.23 19.20 -0.50
CA LEU A 297 -4.70 19.22 -0.47
C LEU A 297 -5.33 18.56 -1.71
N ALA A 298 -4.69 18.65 -2.88
CA ALA A 298 -5.13 17.97 -4.09
C ALA A 298 -5.24 16.45 -3.90
N ALA A 299 -4.21 15.81 -3.32
CA ALA A 299 -4.22 14.36 -3.09
C ALA A 299 -5.29 13.94 -2.09
N ARG A 300 -5.48 14.72 -1.02
CA ARG A 300 -6.54 14.47 -0.03
C ARG A 300 -7.93 14.57 -0.65
N ALA A 301 -8.17 15.61 -1.46
CA ALA A 301 -9.43 15.82 -2.15
C ALA A 301 -9.70 14.69 -3.16
N ALA A 302 -8.68 14.27 -3.91
CA ALA A 302 -8.75 13.16 -4.84
C ALA A 302 -9.08 11.84 -4.11
N ALA A 303 -8.37 11.51 -3.03
CA ALA A 303 -8.60 10.30 -2.25
C ALA A 303 -10.04 10.22 -1.70
N LEU A 304 -10.54 11.32 -1.11
CA LEU A 304 -11.93 11.41 -0.65
C LEU A 304 -12.93 11.22 -1.79
N PHE A 305 -12.69 11.86 -2.94
CA PHE A 305 -13.56 11.71 -4.10
C PHE A 305 -13.58 10.26 -4.61
N PHE A 306 -12.40 9.61 -4.73
CA PHE A 306 -12.31 8.23 -5.19
C PHE A 306 -12.99 7.26 -4.22
N ASP A 307 -12.85 7.44 -2.89
CA ASP A 307 -13.54 6.63 -1.88
C ASP A 307 -15.07 6.76 -2.00
N LEU A 308 -15.57 8.00 -2.12
CA LEU A 308 -17.00 8.26 -2.34
C LEU A 308 -17.49 7.68 -3.68
N PHE A 309 -16.64 7.70 -4.71
CA PHE A 309 -16.95 7.14 -6.02
C PHE A 309 -17.03 5.60 -5.99
N CYS A 310 -16.20 4.92 -5.17
CA CYS A 310 -16.34 3.50 -4.85
C CYS A 310 -17.68 3.21 -4.19
N ILE A 311 -18.06 3.98 -3.16
CA ILE A 311 -19.31 3.80 -2.42
C ILE A 311 -20.51 3.96 -3.37
N ALA A 312 -20.53 5.02 -4.19
CA ALA A 312 -21.57 5.23 -5.18
C ALA A 312 -21.65 4.08 -6.19
N GLY A 313 -20.51 3.61 -6.69
CA GLY A 313 -20.42 2.48 -7.61
C GLY A 313 -20.96 1.18 -6.99
N LEU A 314 -20.64 0.90 -5.73
CA LEU A 314 -21.12 -0.27 -4.99
C LEU A 314 -22.63 -0.22 -4.73
N ILE A 315 -23.19 0.96 -4.45
CA ILE A 315 -24.64 1.15 -4.33
C ILE A 315 -25.32 0.85 -5.67
N VAL A 316 -24.79 1.37 -6.79
CA VAL A 316 -25.34 1.11 -8.13
C VAL A 316 -25.22 -0.37 -8.49
N LEU A 317 -24.06 -0.97 -8.25
CA LEU A 317 -23.79 -2.39 -8.50
C LEU A 317 -24.77 -3.27 -7.69
N GLY A 318 -24.89 -3.04 -6.39
CA GLY A 318 -25.77 -3.81 -5.51
C GLY A 318 -27.24 -3.68 -5.91
N ARG A 319 -27.71 -2.47 -6.27
CA ARG A 319 -29.08 -2.26 -6.77
C ARG A 319 -29.35 -3.07 -8.03
N ARG A 320 -28.40 -3.11 -8.96
CA ARG A 320 -28.52 -3.86 -10.22
C ARG A 320 -28.48 -5.37 -10.03
N LEU A 321 -27.70 -5.87 -9.07
CA LEU A 321 -27.54 -7.30 -8.84
C LEU A 321 -28.67 -7.90 -8.00
N ALA A 322 -29.08 -7.26 -6.90
CA ALA A 322 -30.06 -7.83 -5.99
C ALA A 322 -30.86 -6.78 -5.18
N GLY A 323 -30.95 -5.55 -5.68
CA GLY A 323 -31.77 -4.48 -5.09
C GLY A 323 -31.14 -3.76 -3.88
N ASN A 324 -31.96 -2.97 -3.19
CA ASN A 324 -31.51 -2.00 -2.18
C ASN A 324 -30.81 -2.64 -0.97
N ARG A 325 -31.18 -3.88 -0.61
CA ARG A 325 -30.54 -4.57 0.51
C ARG A 325 -29.07 -4.87 0.22
N LEU A 326 -28.77 -5.42 -0.95
CA LEU A 326 -27.39 -5.69 -1.34
C LEU A 326 -26.60 -4.39 -1.51
N ALA A 327 -27.22 -3.34 -2.08
CA ALA A 327 -26.59 -2.03 -2.18
C ALA A 327 -26.16 -1.48 -0.81
N ALA A 328 -27.04 -1.52 0.18
CA ALA A 328 -26.72 -1.10 1.54
C ALA A 328 -25.64 -2.00 2.18
N THR A 329 -25.70 -3.31 1.97
CA THR A 329 -24.66 -4.25 2.48
C THR A 329 -23.30 -3.98 1.86
N LEU A 330 -23.18 -3.73 0.55
CA LEU A 330 -21.91 -3.45 -0.11
C LEU A 330 -21.34 -2.09 0.34
N ALA A 331 -22.17 -1.06 0.43
CA ALA A 331 -21.75 0.24 0.95
C ALA A 331 -21.27 0.13 2.40
N PHE A 332 -22.01 -0.58 3.25
CA PHE A 332 -21.62 -0.85 4.63
C PHE A 332 -20.31 -1.61 4.71
N ALA A 333 -20.14 -2.67 3.90
CA ALA A 333 -18.92 -3.45 3.88
C ALA A 333 -17.71 -2.59 3.48
N TRP A 334 -17.84 -1.72 2.47
CA TRP A 334 -16.79 -0.78 2.10
C TRP A 334 -16.46 0.21 3.22
N LEU A 335 -17.48 0.84 3.80
CA LEU A 335 -17.30 1.85 4.85
C LEU A 335 -16.74 1.29 6.15
N ALA A 336 -17.15 0.07 6.53
CA ALA A 336 -16.74 -0.56 7.77
C ALA A 336 -15.41 -1.31 7.66
N TYR A 337 -14.96 -1.67 6.45
CA TYR A 337 -13.74 -2.47 6.31
C TYR A 337 -12.49 -1.62 6.60
N PRO A 338 -11.60 -2.03 7.54
CA PRO A 338 -10.44 -1.21 7.88
C PRO A 338 -9.53 -0.88 6.69
N TYR A 339 -9.33 -1.80 5.75
CA TYR A 339 -8.36 -1.57 4.66
C TYR A 339 -8.81 -0.59 3.58
N THR A 340 -10.11 -0.40 3.37
CA THR A 340 -10.57 0.70 2.51
C THR A 340 -10.31 2.04 3.20
N ASP A 341 -10.36 2.09 4.53
CA ASP A 341 -10.04 3.29 5.30
C ASP A 341 -8.52 3.52 5.35
N PHE A 342 -7.73 2.44 5.40
CA PHE A 342 -6.27 2.50 5.35
C PHE A 342 -5.78 3.18 4.07
N VAL A 343 -6.40 2.85 2.94
CA VAL A 343 -6.15 3.51 1.65
C VAL A 343 -6.52 4.99 1.70
N LEU A 344 -7.69 5.33 2.28
CA LEU A 344 -8.14 6.71 2.41
C LEU A 344 -7.21 7.54 3.31
N GLN A 345 -6.83 7.03 4.48
CA GLN A 345 -5.93 7.71 5.42
C GLN A 345 -4.47 7.79 4.94
N SER A 346 -4.10 6.97 3.96
CA SER A 346 -2.81 7.07 3.26
C SER A 346 -2.87 7.96 2.01
N ASN A 347 -4.04 8.50 1.68
CA ASN A 347 -4.33 9.31 0.48
C ASN A 347 -3.71 8.74 -0.82
N SER A 348 -3.75 7.41 -0.99
CA SER A 348 -3.19 6.76 -2.17
C SER A 348 -4.17 6.76 -3.36
N ASN A 349 -3.66 6.48 -4.55
CA ASN A 349 -4.47 6.30 -5.76
C ASN A 349 -5.16 4.93 -5.86
N ASP A 350 -5.04 4.04 -4.86
CA ASP A 350 -5.63 2.69 -4.93
C ASP A 350 -7.16 2.72 -4.96
N ALA A 351 -7.77 3.73 -4.34
CA ALA A 351 -9.21 3.95 -4.41
C ALA A 351 -9.69 4.29 -5.83
N LEU A 352 -8.86 4.96 -6.66
CA LEU A 352 -9.19 5.20 -8.08
C LEU A 352 -9.29 3.88 -8.84
N LEU A 353 -8.30 3.00 -8.67
CA LEU A 353 -8.30 1.68 -9.30
C LEU A 353 -9.50 0.86 -8.86
N ALA A 354 -9.80 0.85 -7.55
CA ALA A 354 -10.96 0.19 -7.01
C ALA A 354 -12.27 0.76 -7.61
N ALA A 355 -12.39 2.08 -7.73
CA ALA A 355 -13.56 2.72 -8.30
C ALA A 355 -13.77 2.33 -9.77
N LEU A 356 -12.71 2.37 -10.59
CA LEU A 356 -12.77 1.95 -11.99
C LEU A 356 -13.22 0.49 -12.12
N MET A 357 -12.72 -0.40 -11.25
CA MET A 357 -13.13 -1.80 -11.20
C MET A 357 -14.59 -1.99 -10.73
N ILE A 358 -15.02 -1.25 -9.71
CA ILE A 358 -16.41 -1.30 -9.24
C ILE A 358 -17.38 -0.81 -10.33
N TRP A 359 -17.05 0.30 -11.00
CA TRP A 359 -17.89 0.84 -12.06
C TRP A 359 -17.89 -0.03 -13.32
N SER A 360 -16.77 -0.69 -13.63
CA SER A 360 -16.71 -1.64 -14.74
C SER A 360 -17.59 -2.87 -14.48
N LEU A 361 -17.71 -3.31 -13.22
CA LEU A 361 -18.69 -4.31 -12.79
C LEU A 361 -20.14 -3.76 -12.80
N ALA A 362 -20.36 -2.54 -12.30
CA ALA A 362 -21.69 -1.92 -12.28
C ALA A 362 -22.26 -1.74 -13.70
N LEU A 363 -21.39 -1.44 -14.66
CA LEU A 363 -21.70 -1.25 -16.08
C LEU A 363 -21.36 -2.48 -16.93
N PHE A 364 -21.11 -3.65 -16.33
CA PHE A 364 -20.60 -4.84 -17.03
C PHE A 364 -21.49 -5.29 -18.19
N ALA A 365 -22.80 -5.08 -18.10
CA ALA A 365 -23.76 -5.39 -19.15
C ALA A 365 -23.61 -4.53 -20.43
N LYS A 366 -22.94 -3.37 -20.33
CA LYS A 366 -22.73 -2.44 -21.44
C LYS A 366 -21.34 -2.69 -22.04
N PRO A 367 -21.23 -3.30 -23.24
CA PRO A 367 -19.93 -3.72 -23.77
C PRO A 367 -18.94 -2.57 -23.97
N LEU A 368 -19.43 -1.43 -24.49
CA LEU A 368 -18.63 -0.21 -24.64
C LEU A 368 -18.08 0.27 -23.29
N ALA A 369 -18.95 0.39 -22.28
CA ALA A 369 -18.55 0.92 -20.98
C ALA A 369 -17.57 -0.01 -20.25
N ARG A 370 -17.79 -1.34 -20.25
CA ARG A 370 -16.81 -2.24 -19.60
C ARG A 370 -15.48 -2.28 -20.34
N GLY A 371 -15.48 -2.12 -21.67
CA GLY A 371 -14.25 -2.06 -22.47
C GLY A 371 -13.44 -0.82 -22.13
N ALA A 372 -14.08 0.35 -22.17
CA ALA A 372 -13.45 1.62 -21.81
C ALA A 372 -12.98 1.65 -20.35
N LEU A 373 -13.81 1.22 -19.40
CA LEU A 373 -13.43 1.24 -17.98
C LEU A 373 -12.31 0.24 -17.64
N LEU A 374 -12.27 -0.92 -18.29
CA LEU A 374 -11.15 -1.84 -18.09
C LEU A 374 -9.85 -1.28 -18.68
N ALA A 375 -9.93 -0.60 -19.83
CA ALA A 375 -8.77 0.09 -20.41
C ALA A 375 -8.27 1.22 -19.50
N LEU A 376 -9.16 2.03 -18.93
CA LEU A 376 -8.80 3.05 -17.94
C LEU A 376 -8.18 2.44 -16.68
N ALA A 377 -8.74 1.34 -16.17
CA ALA A 377 -8.17 0.64 -15.02
C ALA A 377 -6.76 0.13 -15.31
N ALA A 378 -6.56 -0.50 -16.47
CA ALA A 378 -5.25 -0.97 -16.94
C ALA A 378 -4.27 0.18 -17.20
N ALA A 379 -4.77 1.33 -17.66
CA ALA A 379 -4.00 2.56 -17.85
C ALA A 379 -3.82 3.36 -16.55
N THR A 380 -4.32 2.87 -15.41
CA THR A 380 -4.00 3.41 -14.07
C THR A 380 -2.90 2.56 -13.44
N LYS A 381 -3.13 1.24 -13.38
CA LYS A 381 -2.14 0.20 -13.03
C LYS A 381 -2.39 -1.01 -13.92
N PHE A 382 -1.35 -1.73 -14.37
CA PHE A 382 -1.51 -2.76 -15.41
C PHE A 382 -2.25 -4.04 -14.97
N ALA A 383 -2.31 -4.33 -13.67
CA ALA A 383 -2.86 -5.58 -13.14
C ALA A 383 -4.28 -5.96 -13.63
N PRO A 384 -5.26 -5.04 -13.79
CA PRO A 384 -6.58 -5.35 -14.31
C PRO A 384 -6.59 -5.89 -15.74
N LEU A 385 -5.52 -5.69 -16.52
CA LEU A 385 -5.42 -6.22 -17.89
C LEU A 385 -5.59 -7.75 -17.92
N ALA A 386 -5.21 -8.45 -16.85
CA ALA A 386 -5.44 -9.89 -16.68
C ALA A 386 -6.92 -10.30 -16.78
N LEU A 387 -7.85 -9.36 -16.53
CA LEU A 387 -9.29 -9.59 -16.60
C LEU A 387 -9.86 -9.42 -18.02
N ALA A 388 -9.07 -8.95 -18.99
CA ALA A 388 -9.54 -8.70 -20.35
C ALA A 388 -10.22 -9.92 -21.02
N PRO A 389 -9.71 -11.16 -20.89
CA PRO A 389 -10.41 -12.33 -21.44
C PRO A 389 -11.77 -12.58 -20.79
N LEU A 390 -11.87 -12.37 -19.47
CA LEU A 390 -13.13 -12.51 -18.72
C LEU A 390 -14.15 -11.45 -19.15
N TYR A 391 -13.70 -10.20 -19.30
CA TYR A 391 -14.55 -9.08 -19.73
C TYR A 391 -14.99 -9.21 -21.18
N LEU A 392 -14.13 -9.75 -22.05
CA LEU A 392 -14.49 -10.11 -23.42
C LEU A 392 -15.60 -11.17 -23.47
N ALA A 393 -15.51 -12.20 -22.62
CA ALA A 393 -16.50 -13.27 -22.54
C ALA A 393 -17.87 -12.77 -22.04
N GLY A 394 -17.89 -11.72 -21.22
CA GLY A 394 -19.10 -11.08 -20.70
C GLY A 394 -19.99 -12.00 -19.85
N HIS A 395 -21.29 -11.70 -19.77
CA HIS A 395 -22.24 -12.37 -18.85
C HIS A 395 -22.35 -13.90 -18.99
N ARG A 396 -21.92 -14.47 -20.11
CA ARG A 396 -22.02 -15.91 -20.37
C ARG A 396 -20.74 -16.69 -19.99
N GLY A 397 -19.69 -15.98 -19.56
CA GLY A 397 -18.43 -16.57 -19.07
C GLY A 397 -17.62 -17.33 -20.13
N LEU A 398 -16.42 -17.78 -19.73
CA LEU A 398 -15.49 -18.50 -20.63
C LEU A 398 -16.05 -19.84 -21.12
N ALA A 399 -16.86 -20.53 -20.30
CA ALA A 399 -17.52 -21.79 -20.68
C ALA A 399 -18.55 -21.60 -21.81
N GLY A 400 -19.14 -20.41 -21.92
CA GLY A 400 -20.05 -20.06 -23.00
C GLY A 400 -19.37 -20.05 -24.36
N VAL A 401 -18.07 -19.70 -24.45
CA VAL A 401 -17.31 -19.39 -25.68
C VAL A 401 -17.36 -20.51 -26.73
N ARG A 402 -17.54 -21.78 -26.32
CA ARG A 402 -17.61 -22.95 -27.22
C ARG A 402 -18.82 -22.97 -28.18
N ARG A 403 -19.89 -22.22 -27.94
CA ARG A 403 -21.04 -22.12 -28.86
C ARG A 403 -20.88 -20.98 -29.88
N ARG A 404 -20.94 -21.31 -31.18
CA ARG A 404 -20.75 -20.39 -32.30
C ARG A 404 -22.05 -19.59 -32.57
N ASP A 405 -22.46 -18.73 -31.63
CA ASP A 405 -23.60 -17.83 -31.84
C ASP A 405 -23.12 -16.52 -32.48
N ARG A 406 -23.66 -16.17 -33.66
CA ARG A 406 -23.40 -14.87 -34.32
C ARG A 406 -23.76 -13.67 -33.44
N ASP A 407 -24.69 -13.85 -32.49
CA ASP A 407 -25.10 -12.84 -31.51
C ASP A 407 -23.99 -12.39 -30.55
N ARG A 408 -22.82 -13.05 -30.56
CA ARG A 408 -21.67 -12.72 -29.70
C ARG A 408 -20.71 -11.73 -30.33
N LEU A 409 -20.69 -11.66 -31.66
CA LEU A 409 -19.68 -10.87 -32.37
C LEU A 409 -19.84 -9.40 -32.05
N ARG A 410 -21.07 -8.87 -32.08
CA ARG A 410 -21.32 -7.45 -31.85
C ARG A 410 -20.91 -6.98 -30.44
N PRO A 411 -21.34 -7.61 -29.33
CA PRO A 411 -20.86 -7.21 -28.00
C PRO A 411 -19.35 -7.35 -27.83
N ALA A 412 -18.73 -8.39 -28.40
CA ALA A 412 -17.29 -8.57 -28.36
C ALA A 412 -16.56 -7.45 -29.11
N LEU A 413 -16.99 -7.13 -30.35
CA LEU A 413 -16.42 -6.04 -31.15
C LEU A 413 -16.62 -4.67 -30.49
N LEU A 414 -17.78 -4.41 -29.88
CA LEU A 414 -18.01 -3.17 -29.14
C LEU A 414 -17.08 -3.07 -27.92
N TYR A 415 -16.91 -4.16 -27.18
CA TYR A 415 -15.97 -4.22 -26.06
C TYR A 415 -14.53 -3.97 -26.52
N VAL A 416 -14.06 -4.71 -27.53
CA VAL A 416 -12.69 -4.58 -28.06
C VAL A 416 -12.47 -3.19 -28.63
N GLY A 417 -13.41 -2.67 -29.42
CA GLY A 417 -13.34 -1.33 -30.01
C GLY A 417 -13.24 -0.25 -28.94
N ALA A 418 -14.09 -0.30 -27.90
CA ALA A 418 -14.02 0.67 -26.80
C ALA A 418 -12.73 0.53 -25.97
N PHE A 419 -12.29 -0.70 -25.71
CA PHE A 419 -11.05 -0.98 -25.00
C PHE A 419 -9.84 -0.40 -25.75
N VAL A 420 -9.71 -0.74 -27.04
CA VAL A 420 -8.60 -0.29 -27.89
C VAL A 420 -8.65 1.23 -28.07
N ALA A 421 -9.81 1.82 -28.36
CA ALA A 421 -9.92 3.27 -28.52
C ALA A 421 -9.50 4.02 -27.24
N THR A 422 -9.91 3.52 -26.08
CA THR A 422 -9.55 4.13 -24.79
C THR A 422 -8.08 3.93 -24.47
N ALA A 423 -7.52 2.74 -24.72
CA ALA A 423 -6.10 2.47 -24.53
C ALA A 423 -5.23 3.36 -25.45
N VAL A 424 -5.60 3.49 -26.73
CA VAL A 424 -4.93 4.38 -27.68
C VAL A 424 -5.01 5.83 -27.22
N LEU A 425 -6.18 6.29 -26.75
CA LEU A 425 -6.32 7.65 -26.22
C LEU A 425 -5.40 7.90 -25.03
N MET A 426 -5.32 6.97 -24.07
CA MET A 426 -4.44 7.12 -22.91
C MET A 426 -2.97 7.04 -23.29
N LEU A 427 -2.60 6.18 -24.25
CA LEU A 427 -1.23 6.04 -24.74
C LEU A 427 -0.82 7.16 -25.70
N ALA A 428 -1.74 8.00 -26.18
CA ALA A 428 -1.42 9.09 -27.09
C ALA A 428 -0.44 10.09 -26.46
N HIS A 429 -0.61 10.43 -25.17
CA HIS A 429 0.28 11.33 -24.46
C HIS A 429 1.72 10.79 -24.41
N PRO A 430 2.00 9.63 -23.78
CA PRO A 430 3.35 9.06 -23.77
C PRO A 430 3.87 8.70 -25.16
N ALA A 431 3.02 8.46 -26.17
CA ALA A 431 3.48 8.18 -27.53
C ALA A 431 4.04 9.42 -28.24
N ILE A 432 3.51 10.60 -27.94
CA ILE A 432 3.97 11.87 -28.50
C ILE A 432 5.23 12.33 -27.77
N ASP A 433 5.21 12.29 -26.43
CA ASP A 433 6.30 12.75 -25.58
C ASP A 433 6.26 11.99 -24.23
N PRO A 434 7.33 11.30 -23.80
CA PRO A 434 8.67 11.15 -24.40
C PRO A 434 8.81 10.04 -25.44
N GLY A 435 7.75 9.27 -25.71
CA GLY A 435 7.77 8.09 -26.57
C GLY A 435 7.45 6.80 -25.81
N LEU A 436 6.87 5.83 -26.53
CA LEU A 436 6.40 4.57 -25.93
C LEU A 436 7.53 3.71 -25.32
N ALA A 437 8.77 3.86 -25.79
CA ALA A 437 9.92 3.13 -25.25
C ALA A 437 10.24 3.58 -23.82
N THR A 438 10.37 4.90 -23.61
CA THR A 438 10.57 5.49 -22.29
C THR A 438 9.38 5.22 -21.37
N PHE A 439 8.15 5.34 -21.88
CA PHE A 439 6.97 4.95 -21.11
C PHE A 439 7.04 3.49 -20.64
N TRP A 440 7.39 2.56 -21.53
CA TRP A 440 7.54 1.15 -21.18
C TRP A 440 8.63 0.94 -20.12
N GLU A 441 9.80 1.54 -20.32
CA GLU A 441 10.94 1.46 -19.40
C GLU A 441 10.57 1.95 -18.01
N ARG A 442 9.97 3.14 -17.90
CA ARG A 442 9.64 3.77 -16.62
C ARG A 442 8.49 3.09 -15.89
N THR A 443 7.57 2.44 -16.61
CA THR A 443 6.38 1.81 -16.04
C THR A 443 6.50 0.29 -15.87
N VAL A 444 6.51 -0.48 -16.96
CA VAL A 444 6.51 -1.96 -16.88
C VAL A 444 7.92 -2.50 -16.72
N GLY A 445 8.89 -1.94 -17.44
CA GLY A 445 10.29 -2.36 -17.43
C GLY A 445 10.90 -2.23 -16.05
N SER A 446 10.78 -1.05 -15.44
CA SER A 446 11.29 -0.74 -14.11
C SER A 446 10.71 -1.67 -13.03
N GLN A 447 9.42 -2.03 -13.11
CA GLN A 447 8.78 -2.87 -12.10
C GLN A 447 9.05 -4.36 -12.29
N ALA A 448 9.34 -4.80 -13.52
CA ALA A 448 9.56 -6.22 -13.81
C ALA A 448 10.86 -6.76 -13.17
N GLY A 449 11.88 -5.92 -13.04
CA GLY A 449 13.16 -6.26 -12.39
C GLY A 449 13.34 -5.66 -11.00
N ARG A 450 12.30 -5.04 -10.43
CA ARG A 450 12.41 -4.34 -9.15
C ARG A 450 12.45 -5.34 -7.99
N GLU A 451 13.56 -5.34 -7.27
CA GLU A 451 13.67 -6.02 -5.98
C GLU A 451 12.86 -5.25 -4.92
N SER A 452 12.18 -6.00 -4.06
CA SER A 452 11.38 -5.42 -2.98
C SER A 452 11.32 -6.36 -1.79
N PRO A 453 11.65 -5.87 -0.58
CA PRO A 453 11.55 -6.66 0.64
C PRO A 453 10.10 -6.98 1.02
N PHE A 454 9.13 -6.35 0.36
CA PHE A 454 7.70 -6.52 0.61
C PHE A 454 7.06 -7.63 -0.25
N SER A 455 7.90 -8.47 -0.86
CA SER A 455 7.49 -9.64 -1.66
C SER A 455 7.99 -10.94 -1.04
N ILE A 456 7.40 -12.08 -1.40
CA ILE A 456 7.86 -13.41 -0.96
C ILE A 456 9.31 -13.72 -1.37
N TRP A 457 9.82 -13.02 -2.38
CA TRP A 457 11.19 -13.15 -2.87
C TRP A 457 12.17 -12.31 -2.06
N GLY A 458 11.69 -11.22 -1.43
CA GLY A 458 12.50 -10.30 -0.63
C GLY A 458 13.39 -10.98 0.41
N PRO A 459 12.88 -11.92 1.24
CA PRO A 459 13.71 -12.63 2.22
C PRO A 459 14.75 -13.59 1.64
N ALA A 460 14.73 -13.89 0.34
CA ALA A 460 15.69 -14.78 -0.33
C ALA A 460 16.81 -14.00 -1.06
N ASP A 461 16.59 -12.70 -1.29
CA ASP A 461 17.49 -11.81 -2.05
C ASP A 461 18.30 -10.89 -1.12
N LEU A 462 18.21 -11.08 0.20
CA LEU A 462 18.81 -10.29 1.29
C LEU A 462 19.41 -11.24 2.34
#